data_AF-A0A1Y2TPM8-F1
#
_entry.id   AF-A0A1Y2TPM8-F1
#
_cell.length_a   1.000
_cell.length_b   1.000
_cell.length_c   1.000
_cell.angle_alpha   90.00
_cell.angle_beta   90.00
_cell.angle_gamma   90.00
#
_symmetry.space_group_name_H-M   'P 1'
#
loop_
_entity.id
_entity.type
_entity.pdbx_description
1 polymer ?
#
loop_
_entity_poly.entity_id
_entity_poly.type
_entity_poly.pdbx_seq_one_letter_code
_entity_poly.pdbx_strand_id
1 'polypeptide(L)'
;MRPSLSIFAAFAAVFNAMAAPHCMNRTDVNGTSPSSTLSDPVKTYDCDGSVMCSTLKVQWCDEAVNWSLIRTDEAIYGPAGSGQPHLGACHGRGTDFGCAIVLEGSKECKRSGNDIWWDYQEIRKSGCHHCGHKRWGNGCSTTIDYYPECDWVR
;
A
#
# COMPACT_ATOMS: atom_id res chain seq x y z
N MET A 1 -26.65 -29.84 43.69
CA MET A 1 -27.64 -28.77 43.39
C MET A 1 -27.28 -27.52 44.16
N ARG A 2 -26.76 -26.50 43.48
CA ARG A 2 -26.58 -25.11 43.94
C ARG A 2 -26.71 -24.21 42.70
N PRO A 3 -27.40 -23.06 42.78
CA PRO A 3 -27.87 -22.32 41.61
C PRO A 3 -26.82 -21.36 41.03
N SER A 4 -27.07 -21.03 39.76
CA SER A 4 -26.44 -20.02 38.89
C SER A 4 -26.08 -18.69 39.55
N LEU A 5 -25.13 -17.97 38.95
CA LEU A 5 -25.40 -16.65 38.38
C LEU A 5 -24.31 -16.29 37.34
N SER A 6 -24.71 -16.31 36.07
CA SER A 6 -23.93 -15.78 34.95
C SER A 6 -24.07 -14.26 34.91
N ILE A 7 -22.97 -13.52 34.86
CA ILE A 7 -22.98 -12.08 34.58
C ILE A 7 -22.25 -11.87 33.26
N PHE A 8 -23.01 -11.80 32.17
CA PHE A 8 -22.54 -11.26 30.90
C PHE A 8 -22.68 -9.73 30.96
N ALA A 9 -21.56 -9.02 31.09
CA ALA A 9 -21.54 -7.57 30.95
C ALA A 9 -21.53 -7.23 29.45
N ALA A 10 -22.65 -6.69 28.95
CA ALA A 10 -22.74 -6.14 27.60
C ALA A 10 -22.08 -4.74 27.59
N PHE A 11 -20.92 -4.61 26.94
CA PHE A 11 -20.33 -3.31 26.62
C PHE A 11 -20.99 -2.76 25.36
N ALA A 12 -21.91 -1.81 25.52
CA ALA A 12 -22.42 -1.00 24.42
C ALA A 12 -21.39 0.10 24.09
N ALA A 13 -20.71 -0.02 22.95
CA ALA A 13 -19.88 1.05 22.41
C ALA A 13 -20.78 2.04 21.63
N VAL A 14 -20.83 3.29 22.08
CA VAL A 14 -21.52 4.39 21.41
C VAL A 14 -20.61 4.92 20.30
N PHE A 15 -21.00 4.73 19.04
CA PHE A 15 -20.36 5.38 17.90
C PHE A 15 -20.87 6.82 17.78
N ASN A 16 -20.01 7.80 18.10
CA ASN A 16 -20.26 9.19 17.74
C ASN A 16 -19.80 9.42 16.30
N ALA A 17 -20.76 9.52 15.37
CA ALA A 17 -20.50 10.00 14.01
C ALA A 17 -20.37 11.53 14.05
N MET A 18 -19.17 12.06 13.84
CA MET A 18 -18.96 13.48 13.56
C MET A 18 -18.91 13.68 12.05
N ALA A 19 -20.02 14.17 11.49
CA ALA A 19 -20.11 14.64 10.12
C ALA A 19 -19.67 16.12 10.05
N ALA A 20 -18.78 16.46 9.12
CA ALA A 20 -18.47 17.83 8.70
C ALA A 20 -17.92 17.79 7.25
N PRO A 21 -17.94 18.90 6.49
CA PRO A 21 -19.09 19.39 5.74
C PRO A 21 -18.91 19.26 4.22
N HIS A 22 -20.04 19.37 3.51
CA HIS A 22 -20.13 19.46 2.06
C HIS A 22 -19.47 20.73 1.50
N CYS A 23 -18.59 20.57 0.51
CA CYS A 23 -18.21 21.63 -0.41
C CYS A 23 -18.77 21.28 -1.80
N MET A 24 -19.93 21.82 -2.16
CA MET A 24 -20.34 21.94 -3.57
C MET A 24 -20.26 23.42 -3.97
N ASN A 25 -19.61 23.71 -5.10
CA ASN A 25 -20.26 24.11 -6.35
C ASN A 25 -19.42 25.14 -7.14
N ARG A 26 -19.11 24.86 -8.42
CA ARG A 26 -19.56 25.67 -9.57
C ARG A 26 -19.26 25.01 -10.92
N THR A 27 -20.28 25.02 -11.77
CA THR A 27 -20.34 24.76 -13.23
C THR A 27 -19.53 25.83 -14.01
N ASP A 28 -19.09 25.73 -15.27
CA ASP A 28 -19.54 25.17 -16.57
C ASP A 28 -18.25 24.94 -17.43
N VAL A 29 -18.15 24.20 -18.54
CA VAL A 29 -18.81 24.33 -19.86
C VAL A 29 -18.65 23.04 -20.68
N ASN A 30 -19.70 22.74 -21.42
CA ASN A 30 -19.94 21.71 -22.43
C ASN A 30 -18.84 21.59 -23.51
N GLY A 31 -18.45 20.36 -23.85
CA GLY A 31 -17.59 20.04 -25.00
C GLY A 31 -17.74 18.58 -25.40
N THR A 32 -18.63 18.31 -26.35
CA THR A 32 -18.87 16.98 -26.94
C THR A 32 -17.73 16.55 -27.87
N SER A 33 -17.15 15.37 -27.62
CA SER A 33 -16.74 14.41 -28.66
C SER A 33 -16.56 13.01 -28.07
N PRO A 34 -17.06 11.95 -28.72
CA PRO A 34 -16.89 10.59 -28.25
C PRO A 34 -15.56 10.05 -28.78
N SER A 35 -14.61 9.79 -27.89
CA SER A 35 -13.44 8.99 -28.24
C SER A 35 -13.32 7.88 -27.22
N SER A 36 -13.59 6.67 -27.68
CA SER A 36 -13.36 5.42 -26.99
C SER A 36 -11.87 5.30 -26.64
N THR A 37 -11.52 5.59 -25.39
CA THR A 37 -10.30 5.12 -24.76
C THR A 37 -10.70 4.09 -23.72
N LEU A 38 -10.24 2.85 -23.91
CA LEU A 38 -10.12 1.86 -22.85
C LEU A 38 -9.38 2.57 -21.72
N SER A 39 -10.11 2.99 -20.69
CA SER A 39 -9.60 3.86 -19.64
C SER A 39 -8.46 3.13 -18.94
N ASP A 40 -7.26 3.72 -19.00
CA ASP A 40 -6.18 3.33 -18.11
C ASP A 40 -6.76 3.21 -16.70
N PRO A 41 -6.46 2.14 -15.96
CA PRO A 41 -6.95 1.98 -14.62
C PRO A 41 -6.50 3.19 -13.82
N VAL A 42 -7.48 3.99 -13.35
CA VAL A 42 -7.24 5.19 -12.56
C VAL A 42 -6.37 4.77 -11.37
N LYS A 43 -5.13 5.27 -11.35
CA LYS A 43 -4.21 5.05 -10.23
C LYS A 43 -4.81 5.73 -9.00
N THR A 44 -5.19 4.95 -8.00
CA THR A 44 -5.67 5.48 -6.72
C THR A 44 -4.62 5.24 -5.65
N TYR A 45 -4.41 6.22 -4.78
CA TYR A 45 -3.48 6.14 -3.66
C TYR A 45 -4.24 6.22 -2.35
N ASP A 46 -3.74 5.52 -1.35
CA ASP A 46 -4.10 5.72 0.05
C ASP A 46 -2.85 5.54 0.91
N CYS A 47 -2.89 6.06 2.13
CA CYS A 47 -1.77 6.02 3.06
C CYS A 47 -2.02 5.02 4.19
N ASP A 48 -2.87 4.02 3.94
CA ASP A 48 -3.07 2.93 4.88
C ASP A 48 -1.81 2.06 4.94
N GLY A 49 -1.78 1.19 5.93
CA GLY A 49 -0.67 0.27 6.18
C GLY A 49 -0.78 -0.33 7.57
N SER A 50 0.24 -1.09 7.96
CA SER A 50 0.32 -1.61 9.32
C SER A 50 0.27 -0.50 10.36
N VAL A 51 -0.34 -0.77 11.51
CA VAL A 51 -0.25 0.12 12.68
C VAL A 51 1.21 0.37 13.11
N MET A 52 2.13 -0.52 12.72
CA MET A 52 3.57 -0.36 12.99
C MET A 52 4.25 0.67 12.07
N CYS A 53 3.58 1.17 11.03
CA CYS A 53 4.10 2.21 10.14
C CYS A 53 4.52 3.48 10.88
N SER A 54 3.89 3.80 12.03
CA SER A 54 4.30 4.94 12.86
C SER A 54 5.69 4.79 13.47
N THR A 55 6.22 3.57 13.54
CA THR A 55 7.58 3.29 14.04
C THR A 55 8.62 3.23 12.93
N LEU A 56 8.17 3.22 11.67
CA LEU A 56 9.00 3.04 10.51
C LEU A 56 9.72 4.33 10.13
N LYS A 57 11.03 4.25 9.93
CA LYS A 57 11.81 5.37 9.38
C LYS A 57 11.70 5.37 7.87
N VAL A 58 11.25 6.48 7.29
CA VAL A 58 11.16 6.69 5.82
C VAL A 58 12.48 6.40 5.13
N GLN A 59 13.59 6.78 5.77
CA GLN A 59 14.95 6.49 5.30
C GLN A 59 15.18 5.02 4.97
N TRP A 60 14.60 4.08 5.73
CA TRP A 60 14.75 2.65 5.43
C TRP A 60 14.02 2.26 4.15
N CYS A 61 12.87 2.86 3.86
CA CYS A 61 12.20 2.66 2.58
C CYS A 61 13.00 3.26 1.41
N ASP A 62 13.59 4.44 1.62
CA ASP A 62 14.47 5.07 0.63
C ASP A 62 15.68 4.18 0.36
N GLU A 63 16.28 3.58 1.40
CA GLU A 63 17.40 2.67 1.25
C GLU A 63 16.98 1.37 0.55
N ALA A 64 15.82 0.80 0.89
CA ALA A 64 15.28 -0.38 0.22
C ALA A 64 15.12 -0.14 -1.29
N VAL A 65 14.43 0.93 -1.68
CA VAL A 65 14.10 1.16 -3.09
C VAL A 65 15.32 1.58 -3.93
N ASN A 66 16.34 2.19 -3.32
CA ASN A 66 17.51 2.69 -4.04
C ASN A 66 18.69 1.72 -4.04
N TRP A 67 18.81 0.84 -3.05
CA TRP A 67 19.98 -0.04 -2.90
C TRP A 67 19.66 -1.53 -2.93
N SER A 68 18.48 -1.95 -2.49
CA SER A 68 18.08 -3.38 -2.50
C SER A 68 17.28 -3.77 -3.75
N LEU A 69 16.66 -2.81 -4.44
CA LEU A 69 15.84 -3.05 -5.62
C LEU A 69 16.71 -3.25 -6.87
N ILE A 70 16.61 -4.41 -7.52
CA ILE A 70 17.21 -4.62 -8.84
C ILE A 70 16.40 -3.83 -9.87
N ARG A 71 17.00 -2.78 -10.44
CA ARG A 71 16.35 -1.85 -11.38
C ARG A 71 16.50 -2.29 -12.84
N THR A 72 15.50 -3.02 -13.33
CA THR A 72 15.34 -3.38 -14.75
C THR A 72 13.91 -3.08 -15.20
N ASP A 73 13.66 -3.17 -16.51
CA ASP A 73 12.31 -3.08 -17.10
C ASP A 73 11.63 -4.46 -17.23
N GLU A 74 12.32 -5.54 -16.87
CA GLU A 74 11.75 -6.89 -16.87
C GLU A 74 10.87 -7.10 -15.64
N ALA A 75 9.68 -7.69 -15.82
CA ALA A 75 8.72 -7.93 -14.76
C ALA A 75 9.10 -9.13 -13.87
N ILE A 76 10.16 -8.94 -13.08
CA ILE A 76 10.78 -9.97 -12.23
C ILE A 76 10.23 -10.00 -10.79
N TYR A 77 9.29 -9.13 -10.43
CA TYR A 77 8.64 -9.14 -9.12
C TYR A 77 7.15 -9.42 -9.28
N GLY A 78 6.52 -10.03 -8.29
CA GLY A 78 5.08 -10.26 -8.27
C GLY A 78 4.56 -10.51 -6.86
N PRO A 79 3.26 -10.73 -6.64
CA PRO A 79 2.76 -11.03 -5.30
C PRO A 79 3.14 -12.44 -4.85
N ALA A 80 2.91 -12.74 -3.58
CA ALA A 80 3.07 -14.08 -3.03
C ALA A 80 2.30 -15.11 -3.88
N GLY A 81 2.97 -16.22 -4.23
CA GLY A 81 2.40 -17.27 -5.08
C GLY A 81 2.46 -17.01 -6.59
N SER A 82 3.04 -15.88 -7.04
CA SER A 82 3.25 -15.59 -8.47
C SER A 82 4.41 -16.36 -9.13
N GLY A 83 5.24 -17.03 -8.31
CA GLY A 83 6.50 -17.63 -8.75
C GLY A 83 7.66 -16.63 -8.90
N GLN A 84 7.43 -15.36 -8.58
CA GLN A 84 8.45 -14.31 -8.52
C GLN A 84 8.72 -13.89 -7.05
N PRO A 85 9.86 -13.25 -6.76
CA PRO A 85 10.09 -12.55 -5.51
C PRO A 85 8.90 -11.67 -5.13
N HIS A 86 8.34 -11.95 -3.95
CA HIS A 86 7.19 -11.22 -3.40
C HIS A 86 7.54 -9.79 -3.00
N LEU A 87 8.73 -9.66 -2.41
CA LEU A 87 9.28 -8.40 -1.94
C LEU A 87 10.03 -7.77 -3.10
N GLY A 88 9.58 -6.60 -3.54
CA GLY A 88 10.31 -5.76 -4.47
C GLY A 88 11.65 -5.34 -3.89
N ALA A 89 11.60 -4.81 -2.65
CA ALA A 89 12.77 -4.46 -1.88
C ALA A 89 12.44 -4.51 -0.38
N CYS A 90 13.44 -4.80 0.45
CA CYS A 90 13.35 -4.70 1.90
C CYS A 90 14.64 -4.07 2.44
N HIS A 91 14.52 -3.25 3.47
CA HIS A 91 15.67 -2.78 4.23
C HIS A 91 15.28 -2.52 5.68
N GLY A 92 16.10 -3.04 6.60
CA GLY A 92 16.04 -2.80 8.04
C GLY A 92 17.45 -2.57 8.57
N ARG A 93 17.58 -1.99 9.77
CA ARG A 93 18.91 -1.75 10.38
C ARG A 93 18.97 -2.26 11.81
N GLY A 94 19.67 -3.37 12.01
CA GLY A 94 20.04 -3.89 13.34
C GLY A 94 18.85 -4.31 14.20
N THR A 95 17.66 -4.43 13.60
CA THR A 95 16.42 -4.87 14.22
C THR A 95 15.74 -5.83 13.27
N ASP A 96 15.00 -6.80 13.81
CA ASP A 96 14.21 -7.80 13.07
C ASP A 96 13.04 -7.19 12.28
N PHE A 97 13.09 -5.92 11.89
CA PHE A 97 12.06 -5.26 11.10
C PHE A 97 12.63 -4.10 10.27
N GLY A 98 11.90 -3.75 9.22
CA GLY A 98 12.28 -2.70 8.30
C GLY A 98 11.12 -2.26 7.43
N CYS A 99 11.47 -1.57 6.34
CA CYS A 99 10.51 -1.17 5.32
C CYS A 99 10.59 -2.13 4.14
N ALA A 100 9.44 -2.59 3.66
CA ALA A 100 9.35 -3.34 2.43
C ALA A 100 8.48 -2.62 1.40
N ILE A 101 8.83 -2.85 0.14
CA ILE A 101 7.97 -2.56 -1.01
C ILE A 101 7.42 -3.89 -1.50
N VAL A 102 6.12 -4.10 -1.34
CA VAL A 102 5.47 -5.38 -1.63
C VAL A 102 4.47 -5.24 -2.76
N LEU A 103 4.32 -6.29 -3.55
CA LEU A 103 3.30 -6.38 -4.58
C LEU A 103 2.15 -7.24 -4.08
N GLU A 104 0.93 -6.76 -4.28
CA GLU A 104 -0.28 -7.43 -3.85
C GLU A 104 -1.28 -7.56 -5.02
N GLY A 105 -2.18 -8.54 -4.92
CA GLY A 105 -3.19 -8.83 -5.93
C GLY A 105 -3.05 -10.24 -6.52
N SER A 106 -3.56 -10.43 -7.74
CA SER A 106 -3.49 -11.71 -8.44
C SER A 106 -2.06 -12.07 -8.87
N LYS A 107 -1.79 -13.35 -9.17
CA LYS A 107 -0.46 -13.80 -9.67
C LYS A 107 0.05 -13.08 -10.93
N GLU A 108 -0.83 -12.41 -11.67
CA GLU A 108 -0.48 -11.63 -12.86
C GLU A 108 -0.05 -10.19 -12.52
N CYS A 109 -0.14 -9.78 -11.25
CA CYS A 109 0.30 -8.48 -10.75
C CYS A 109 1.82 -8.39 -10.66
N LYS A 110 2.50 -8.55 -11.80
CA LYS A 110 3.95 -8.48 -11.89
C LYS A 110 4.39 -7.06 -12.19
N ARG A 111 5.53 -6.66 -11.64
CA ARG A 111 6.17 -5.37 -11.92
C ARG A 111 7.66 -5.52 -12.15
N SER A 112 8.20 -4.59 -12.93
CA SER A 112 9.63 -4.42 -13.06
C SER A 112 10.21 -3.64 -11.88
N GLY A 113 11.52 -3.71 -11.70
CA GLY A 113 12.18 -2.92 -10.66
C GLY A 113 12.05 -1.41 -10.91
N ASN A 114 12.12 -0.98 -12.17
CA ASN A 114 11.90 0.43 -12.50
C ASN A 114 10.47 0.89 -12.22
N ASP A 115 9.49 0.03 -12.50
CA ASP A 115 8.09 0.30 -12.16
C ASP A 115 7.89 0.45 -10.66
N ILE A 116 8.44 -0.47 -9.85
CA ILE A 116 8.36 -0.40 -8.38
C ILE A 116 9.01 0.89 -7.87
N TRP A 117 10.15 1.27 -8.43
CA TRP A 117 10.81 2.51 -8.06
C TRP A 117 9.94 3.73 -8.37
N TRP A 118 9.28 3.79 -9.53
CA TRP A 118 8.36 4.88 -9.87
C TRP A 118 7.09 4.88 -9.00
N ASP A 119 6.54 3.69 -8.73
CA ASP A 119 5.40 3.53 -7.84
C ASP A 119 5.72 4.10 -6.45
N TYR A 120 6.90 3.81 -5.91
CA TYR A 120 7.39 4.40 -4.67
C TYR A 120 7.41 5.94 -4.72
N GLN A 121 7.97 6.53 -5.77
CA GLN A 121 8.02 7.99 -5.92
C GLN A 121 6.61 8.60 -5.98
N GLU A 122 5.68 7.95 -6.68
CA GLU A 122 4.30 8.42 -6.78
C GLU A 122 3.56 8.34 -5.44
N ILE A 123 3.74 7.26 -4.66
CA ILE A 123 3.16 7.13 -3.31
C ILE A 123 3.71 8.21 -2.38
N ARG A 124 5.00 8.54 -2.45
CA ARG A 124 5.56 9.65 -1.66
C ARG A 124 4.99 11.00 -2.08
N LYS A 125 4.83 11.22 -3.39
CA LYS A 125 4.26 12.47 -3.93
C LYS A 125 2.78 12.65 -3.62
N SER A 126 2.03 11.57 -3.36
CA SER A 126 0.61 11.66 -2.99
C SER A 126 0.39 12.13 -1.55
N GLY A 127 1.44 12.24 -0.74
CA GLY A 127 1.38 12.69 0.65
C GLY A 127 1.55 11.58 1.69
N CYS A 128 1.81 10.34 1.27
CA CYS A 128 1.99 9.22 2.18
C CYS A 128 3.38 9.23 2.84
N HIS A 129 3.39 9.62 4.12
CA HIS A 129 4.62 9.88 4.86
C HIS A 129 5.42 8.63 5.24
N HIS A 130 4.78 7.57 5.77
CA HIS A 130 5.47 6.35 6.21
C HIS A 130 5.17 5.18 5.29
N CYS A 131 3.92 4.77 5.25
CA CYS A 131 3.39 3.68 4.45
C CYS A 131 2.33 4.20 3.48
N GLY A 132 1.98 3.37 2.50
CA GLY A 132 0.91 3.68 1.58
C GLY A 132 0.86 2.73 0.41
N HIS A 133 -0.25 2.78 -0.31
CA HIS A 133 -0.56 1.89 -1.40
C HIS A 133 -0.81 2.70 -2.67
N LYS A 134 -0.27 2.22 -3.78
CA LYS A 134 -0.70 2.61 -5.11
C LYS A 134 -1.43 1.44 -5.74
N ARG A 135 -2.73 1.62 -6.02
CA ARG A 135 -3.49 0.68 -6.84
C ARG A 135 -3.24 0.96 -8.31
N TRP A 136 -3.11 -0.11 -9.06
CA TRP A 136 -3.01 -0.12 -10.51
C TRP A 136 -3.86 -1.28 -11.06
N GLY A 137 -3.87 -1.47 -12.38
CA GLY A 137 -4.86 -2.28 -13.09
C GLY A 137 -5.18 -3.64 -12.48
N ASN A 138 -6.43 -4.09 -12.67
CA ASN A 138 -6.90 -5.43 -12.31
C ASN A 138 -6.72 -5.82 -10.83
N GLY A 139 -6.86 -4.85 -9.92
CA GLY A 139 -6.78 -5.10 -8.48
C GLY A 139 -5.36 -5.35 -7.97
N CYS A 140 -4.35 -4.91 -8.72
CA CYS A 140 -2.97 -4.98 -8.32
C CYS A 140 -2.56 -3.74 -7.52
N SER A 141 -1.65 -3.90 -6.57
CA SER A 141 -1.08 -2.77 -5.84
C SER A 141 0.41 -2.93 -5.58
N THR A 142 1.07 -1.77 -5.51
CA THR A 142 2.40 -1.62 -4.96
C THR A 142 2.26 -0.93 -3.61
N THR A 143 2.84 -1.54 -2.58
CA THR A 143 2.57 -1.20 -1.19
C THR A 143 3.87 -0.95 -0.47
N ILE A 144 3.98 0.20 0.21
CA ILE A 144 5.05 0.53 1.13
C ILE A 144 4.54 0.21 2.53
N ASP A 145 5.13 -0.77 3.22
CA ASP A 145 4.69 -1.15 4.56
C ASP A 145 5.86 -1.50 5.49
N TYR A 146 5.55 -1.55 6.78
CA TYR A 146 6.35 -2.21 7.78
C TYR A 146 6.45 -3.70 7.45
N TYR A 147 7.67 -4.26 7.54
CA TYR A 147 7.89 -5.68 7.33
C TYR A 147 8.81 -6.25 8.40
N PRO A 148 8.43 -7.35 9.06
CA PRO A 148 9.35 -8.07 9.93
C PRO A 148 10.45 -8.73 9.08
N GLU A 149 11.68 -8.73 9.57
CA GLU A 149 12.79 -9.55 9.09
C GLU A 149 13.33 -9.18 7.69
N CYS A 150 13.62 -7.91 7.44
CA CYS A 150 14.27 -7.49 6.18
C CYS A 150 15.69 -8.02 5.95
N ASP A 151 16.36 -8.58 6.97
CA ASP A 151 17.75 -9.05 6.89
C ASP A 151 17.90 -10.34 6.04
N TRP A 152 16.81 -11.06 5.77
CA TRP A 152 16.82 -12.35 5.08
C TRP A 152 16.49 -12.25 3.58
N VAL A 153 16.28 -11.04 3.06
CA VAL A 153 15.77 -10.76 1.70
C VAL A 153 16.90 -10.26 0.78
N ARG A 154 18.15 -10.65 1.04
CA ARG A 154 19.31 -10.25 0.22
C ARG A 154 19.54 -11.17 -0.98
#